data_AF-A0A194QSX9-F1
#
_entry.id   AF-A0A194QSX9-F1
#
_cell.length_a   1.000
_cell.length_b   1.000
_cell.length_c   1.000
_cell.angle_alpha   90.00
_cell.angle_beta   90.00
_cell.angle_gamma   90.00
#
_symmetry.space_group_name_H-M   'P 1'
#
loop_
_entity.id
_entity.type
_entity.pdbx_description
1 polymer ?
#
loop_
_entity_poly.entity_id
_entity_poly.type
_entity_poly.pdbx_seq_one_letter_code
_entity_poly.pdbx_strand_id
1 'polypeptide(L)'
;MENSVNDNEIQQSIRSPPRRRRSTFFERRDSLGPQLLSGKLELSVAKKDTDINDKHNQELQSYYEKLLSEKEQWKKEVNNRKNKYHDLRLQYQLAVKSTSKAKICYSALTNEDIEFLKGKVNITKLIDSQTKLHKSVKESHALFKRAAELDNSYTLYDTDYS
;
A
#
# COMPACT_ATOMS: atom_id res chain seq x y z
N MET A 1 26.25 3.21 36.92
CA MET A 1 25.56 1.98 37.34
C MET A 1 24.48 1.71 36.31
N GLU A 2 24.70 0.62 35.59
CA GLU A 2 23.83 0.09 34.55
C GLU A 2 22.54 -0.43 35.20
N ASN A 3 21.39 -0.12 34.60
CA ASN A 3 20.18 -0.91 34.83
C ASN A 3 19.79 -1.53 33.49
N SER A 4 20.24 -2.78 33.38
CA SER A 4 19.93 -3.83 32.42
C SER A 4 18.49 -3.81 31.92
N VAL A 5 18.34 -3.66 30.59
CA VAL A 5 17.13 -4.05 29.87
C VAL A 5 17.04 -5.58 29.95
N ASN A 6 15.97 -6.05 30.58
CA ASN A 6 15.73 -7.46 30.80
C ASN A 6 15.36 -8.10 29.45
N ASP A 7 16.33 -8.76 28.82
CA ASP A 7 16.15 -9.67 27.69
C ASP A 7 15.34 -10.89 28.14
N ASN A 8 14.02 -10.74 28.23
CA ASN A 8 13.14 -11.89 28.16
C ASN A 8 12.87 -12.18 26.69
N GLU A 9 13.86 -12.81 26.06
CA GLU A 9 13.67 -13.65 24.89
C GLU A 9 12.51 -14.60 25.17
N ILE A 10 11.33 -14.30 24.61
CA ILE A 10 10.32 -15.33 24.42
C ILE A 10 10.89 -16.24 23.35
N GLN A 11 11.70 -17.21 23.78
CA GLN A 11 12.13 -18.35 22.99
C GLN A 11 10.89 -19.18 22.66
N GLN A 12 10.11 -18.72 21.69
CA GLN A 12 9.11 -19.57 21.06
C GLN A 12 9.89 -20.61 20.26
N SER A 13 10.08 -21.76 20.91
CA SER A 13 10.50 -23.02 20.31
C SER A 13 9.91 -23.15 18.91
N ILE A 14 10.77 -23.05 17.89
CA ILE A 14 10.40 -23.20 16.48
C ILE A 14 10.19 -24.70 16.25
N ARG A 15 9.05 -25.22 16.73
CA ARG A 15 8.64 -26.60 16.46
C ARG A 15 8.40 -26.70 14.96
N SER A 16 9.21 -27.50 14.29
CA SER A 16 9.07 -27.74 12.85
C SER A 16 7.64 -28.19 12.54
N PRO A 17 7.01 -27.71 11.46
CA PRO A 17 5.64 -28.10 11.12
C PRO A 17 5.51 -29.62 11.03
N PRO A 18 4.37 -30.20 11.47
CA PRO A 18 4.13 -31.64 11.35
C PRO A 18 4.42 -32.13 9.94
N ARG A 19 5.36 -33.08 9.82
CA ARG A 19 5.76 -33.66 8.54
C ARG A 19 4.52 -34.31 7.92
N ARG A 20 4.03 -33.73 6.81
CA ARG A 20 2.87 -34.22 6.07
C ARG A 20 3.09 -35.70 5.72
N ARG A 21 2.31 -36.60 6.34
CA ARG A 21 2.34 -38.02 5.98
C ARG A 21 2.00 -38.11 4.50
N ARG A 22 2.78 -38.87 3.73
CA ARG A 22 2.49 -39.14 2.32
C ARG A 22 1.08 -39.72 2.24
N SER A 23 0.22 -39.11 1.43
CA SER A 23 -1.14 -39.60 1.18
C SER A 23 -1.08 -41.04 0.68
N THR A 24 -1.72 -41.96 1.39
CA THR A 24 -1.98 -43.33 0.92
C THR A 24 -3.29 -43.40 0.14
N PHE A 25 -3.87 -42.27 -0.26
CA PHE A 25 -5.20 -42.21 -0.89
C PHE A 25 -5.24 -42.88 -2.28
N PHE A 26 -4.08 -43.16 -2.88
CA PHE A 26 -3.98 -43.96 -4.09
C PHE A 26 -3.34 -45.31 -3.78
N GLU A 27 -4.00 -46.12 -2.94
CA GLU A 27 -3.87 -47.57 -3.12
C GLU A 27 -4.37 -47.91 -4.52
N ARG A 28 -3.58 -48.74 -5.23
CA ARG A 28 -3.77 -49.07 -6.63
C ARG A 28 -5.22 -49.53 -6.85
N ARG A 29 -6.01 -48.75 -7.58
CA ARG A 29 -7.22 -49.29 -8.21
C ARG A 29 -6.76 -50.25 -9.27
N ASP A 30 -7.13 -51.52 -9.16
CA ASP A 30 -6.95 -52.48 -10.23
C ASP A 30 -7.61 -51.92 -11.50
N SER A 31 -6.81 -51.83 -12.55
CA SER A 31 -7.22 -51.32 -13.86
C SER A 31 -8.27 -52.27 -14.45
N LEU A 32 -9.52 -51.84 -14.50
CA LEU A 32 -10.54 -52.47 -15.35
C LEU A 32 -10.28 -52.04 -16.79
N GLY A 33 -9.21 -52.58 -17.38
CA GLY A 33 -8.97 -52.48 -18.82
C GLY A 33 -10.04 -53.24 -19.61
N PRO A 34 -10.35 -52.85 -20.85
CA PRO A 34 -11.40 -53.50 -21.63
C PRO A 34 -11.09 -54.98 -21.85
N GLN A 35 -11.98 -55.84 -21.40
CA GLN A 35 -11.88 -57.29 -21.59
C GLN A 35 -12.20 -57.60 -23.06
N LEU A 36 -11.18 -57.96 -23.85
CA LEU A 36 -11.36 -58.41 -25.22
C LEU A 36 -12.07 -59.77 -25.22
N LEU A 37 -13.38 -59.76 -25.49
CA LEU A 37 -14.15 -60.96 -25.77
C LEU A 37 -13.69 -61.54 -27.12
N SER A 38 -12.89 -62.60 -27.05
CA SER A 38 -12.56 -63.46 -28.18
C SER A 38 -13.81 -64.21 -28.62
N GLY A 39 -14.38 -63.80 -29.77
CA GLY A 39 -15.57 -64.43 -30.34
C GLY A 39 -15.93 -63.85 -31.70
N LYS A 40 -15.28 -64.37 -32.75
CA LYS A 40 -15.62 -64.32 -34.18
C LYS A 40 -16.99 -63.67 -34.52
N LEU A 41 -16.99 -62.40 -34.90
CA LEU A 41 -18.10 -61.77 -35.62
C LEU A 41 -17.60 -60.66 -36.57
N GLU A 42 -17.71 -60.99 -37.86
CA GLU A 42 -17.81 -60.13 -39.04
C GLU A 42 -16.84 -58.96 -39.31
N LEU A 43 -16.11 -59.12 -40.42
CA LEU A 43 -15.25 -58.16 -41.11
C LEU A 43 -15.94 -56.87 -41.63
N SER A 44 -17.21 -56.60 -41.27
CA SER A 44 -17.98 -55.46 -41.79
C SER A 44 -18.16 -54.30 -40.79
N VAL A 45 -17.82 -54.47 -39.51
CA VAL A 45 -17.92 -53.43 -38.46
C VAL A 45 -16.60 -52.67 -38.23
N ALA A 46 -15.47 -53.26 -38.65
CA ALA A 46 -14.12 -52.76 -38.36
C ALA A 46 -13.85 -51.31 -38.83
N LYS A 47 -14.51 -50.83 -39.89
CA LYS A 47 -14.26 -49.47 -40.40
C LYS A 47 -14.86 -48.36 -39.54
N LYS A 48 -15.98 -48.60 -38.83
CA LYS A 48 -16.62 -47.58 -37.98
C LYS A 48 -15.94 -47.47 -36.60
N ASP A 49 -15.48 -48.59 -36.06
CA ASP A 49 -14.77 -48.60 -34.78
C ASP A 49 -13.38 -47.97 -34.86
N THR A 50 -12.72 -48.10 -36.03
CA THR A 50 -11.41 -47.46 -36.26
C THR A 50 -11.54 -45.94 -36.27
N ASP A 51 -12.57 -45.39 -36.92
CA ASP A 51 -12.82 -43.94 -37.03
C ASP A 51 -13.20 -43.31 -35.67
N ILE A 52 -13.97 -44.03 -34.85
CA ILE A 52 -14.31 -43.62 -33.47
C ILE A 52 -13.06 -43.65 -32.57
N ASN A 53 -12.22 -44.68 -32.72
CA ASN A 53 -10.97 -44.81 -31.98
C ASN A 53 -9.94 -43.74 -32.37
N ASP A 54 -9.83 -43.42 -33.66
CA ASP A 54 -8.94 -42.36 -34.16
C ASP A 54 -9.38 -40.99 -33.65
N LYS A 55 -10.68 -40.71 -33.64
CA LYS A 55 -11.24 -39.49 -33.04
C LYS A 55 -10.96 -39.42 -31.54
N HIS A 56 -11.15 -40.51 -30.80
CA HIS A 56 -10.85 -40.58 -29.38
C HIS A 56 -9.36 -40.30 -29.09
N ASN A 57 -8.46 -40.89 -29.88
CA ASN A 57 -7.02 -40.65 -29.76
C ASN A 57 -6.63 -39.20 -30.05
N GLN A 58 -7.27 -38.57 -31.06
CA GLN A 58 -7.07 -37.15 -31.35
C GLN A 58 -7.57 -36.23 -30.22
N GLU A 59 -8.73 -36.53 -29.65
CA GLU A 59 -9.28 -35.81 -28.49
C GLU A 59 -8.38 -35.95 -27.26
N LEU A 60 -7.87 -37.16 -27.01
CA LEU A 60 -6.94 -37.43 -25.92
C LEU A 60 -5.60 -36.68 -26.10
N GLN A 61 -5.06 -36.67 -27.33
CA GLN A 61 -3.86 -35.91 -27.64
C GLN A 61 -4.09 -34.40 -27.44
N SER A 62 -5.24 -33.88 -27.88
CA SER A 62 -5.61 -32.48 -27.69
C SER A 62 -5.75 -32.12 -26.21
N TYR A 63 -6.33 -33.01 -25.41
CA TYR A 63 -6.43 -32.83 -23.98
C TYR A 63 -5.07 -32.86 -23.29
N TYR A 64 -4.17 -33.74 -23.71
CA TYR A 64 -2.79 -33.81 -23.23
C TYR A 64 -2.04 -32.49 -23.50
N GLU A 65 -2.11 -31.97 -24.73
CA GLU A 65 -1.48 -30.69 -25.08
C GLU A 65 -2.07 -29.53 -24.26
N LYS A 66 -3.40 -29.53 -24.05
CA LYS A 66 -4.05 -28.55 -23.19
C LYS A 66 -3.52 -28.60 -21.75
N LEU A 67 -3.39 -29.80 -21.17
CA LEU A 67 -2.82 -29.97 -19.83
C LEU A 67 -1.36 -29.53 -19.75
N LEU A 68 -0.55 -29.78 -20.78
CA LEU A 68 0.82 -29.28 -20.84
C LEU A 68 0.87 -27.74 -20.86
N SER A 69 0.00 -27.12 -21.65
CA SER A 69 -0.09 -25.66 -21.72
C SER A 69 -0.50 -25.06 -20.37
N GLU A 70 -1.47 -25.68 -19.68
CA GLU A 70 -1.95 -25.24 -18.38
C GLU A 70 -0.88 -25.42 -17.30
N LYS A 71 -0.14 -26.53 -17.32
CA LYS A 71 1.01 -26.77 -16.43
C LYS A 71 2.06 -25.65 -16.56
N GLU A 72 2.38 -25.23 -17.78
CA GLU A 72 3.35 -24.16 -18.01
C GLU A 72 2.81 -22.79 -17.55
N GLN A 73 1.51 -22.53 -17.74
CA GLN A 73 0.85 -21.33 -17.20
C GLN A 73 0.93 -21.29 -15.67
N TRP A 74 0.61 -22.40 -14.99
CA TRP A 74 0.71 -22.48 -13.54
C TRP A 74 2.13 -22.30 -13.04
N LYS A 75 3.13 -22.84 -13.75
CA LYS A 75 4.54 -22.63 -13.41
C LYS A 75 4.92 -21.15 -13.47
N LYS A 76 4.49 -20.44 -14.52
CA LYS A 76 4.71 -18.99 -14.66
C LYS A 76 4.01 -18.21 -13.56
N GLU A 77 2.75 -18.54 -13.25
CA GLU A 77 1.97 -17.86 -12.22
C GLU A 77 2.58 -18.04 -10.82
N VAL A 78 2.99 -19.26 -10.48
CA VAL A 78 3.68 -19.53 -9.21
C VAL A 78 4.98 -18.73 -9.10
N ASN A 79 5.76 -18.66 -10.18
CA ASN A 79 7.00 -17.88 -10.18
C ASN A 79 6.73 -16.37 -10.04
N ASN A 80 5.72 -15.85 -10.73
CA ASN A 80 5.31 -14.45 -10.63
C ASN A 80 4.90 -14.09 -9.20
N ARG A 81 4.04 -14.91 -8.58
CA ARG A 81 3.62 -14.70 -7.17
C ARG A 81 4.80 -14.75 -6.21
N LYS A 82 5.75 -15.67 -6.41
CA LYS A 82 6.97 -15.76 -5.60
C LYS A 82 7.81 -14.48 -5.70
N ASN A 83 7.99 -13.96 -6.90
CA ASN A 83 8.74 -12.72 -7.13
C ASN A 83 8.03 -11.52 -6.49
N LYS A 84 6.72 -11.37 -6.70
CA LYS A 84 5.93 -10.29 -6.08
C LYS A 84 6.01 -10.32 -4.56
N TYR A 85 5.93 -11.51 -3.96
CA TYR A 85 6.10 -11.66 -2.51
C TYR A 85 7.51 -11.26 -2.06
N HIS A 86 8.54 -11.66 -2.81
CA HIS A 86 9.91 -11.28 -2.52
C HIS A 86 10.12 -9.76 -2.54
N ASP A 87 9.59 -9.09 -3.57
CA ASP A 87 9.68 -7.63 -3.73
C ASP A 87 8.96 -6.89 -2.60
N LEU A 88 7.73 -7.31 -2.27
CA LEU A 88 6.96 -6.73 -1.16
C LEU A 88 7.68 -6.91 0.18
N ARG A 89 8.25 -8.09 0.42
CA ARG A 89 9.03 -8.36 1.63
C ARG A 89 10.27 -7.47 1.71
N LEU A 90 10.95 -7.26 0.58
CA LEU A 90 12.12 -6.38 0.51
C LEU A 90 11.72 -4.92 0.78
N GLN A 91 10.65 -4.43 0.15
CA GLN A 91 10.12 -3.08 0.37
C GLN A 91 9.75 -2.86 1.84
N TYR A 92 9.06 -3.82 2.45
CA TYR A 92 8.73 -3.76 3.88
C TYR A 92 9.99 -3.70 4.74
N GLN A 93 10.99 -4.55 4.46
CA GLN A 93 12.25 -4.53 5.21
C GLN A 93 12.98 -3.19 5.08
N LEU A 94 12.98 -2.58 3.88
CA LEU A 94 13.56 -1.27 3.65
C LEU A 94 12.77 -0.17 4.38
N ALA A 95 11.44 -0.25 4.41
CA ALA A 95 10.58 0.70 5.12
C ALA A 95 10.69 0.59 6.65
N VAL A 96 10.90 -0.61 7.19
CA VAL A 96 11.14 -0.81 8.63
C VAL A 96 12.54 -0.38 9.04
N LYS A 97 13.54 -0.62 8.19
CA LYS A 97 14.93 -0.19 8.44
C LYS A 97 15.18 1.28 8.12
N SER A 98 14.33 1.93 7.33
CA SER A 98 14.36 3.37 7.18
C SER A 98 13.84 3.97 8.48
N THR A 99 14.78 4.39 9.32
CA THR A 99 14.49 5.10 10.55
C THR A 99 13.64 6.31 10.18
N SER A 100 12.36 6.28 10.56
CA SER A 100 11.38 7.34 10.37
C SER A 100 11.88 8.64 11.00
N LYS A 101 12.59 9.42 10.19
CA LYS A 101 12.42 10.86 10.14
C LYS A 101 11.82 11.08 8.77
N ALA A 102 10.55 11.44 8.70
CA ALA A 102 9.90 11.80 7.45
C ALA A 102 10.71 12.94 6.79
N LYS A 103 11.68 12.57 5.95
CA LYS A 103 12.33 13.50 5.03
C LYS A 103 11.25 13.82 4.02
N ILE A 104 10.68 15.01 4.14
CA ILE A 104 9.74 15.55 3.16
C ILE A 104 10.39 15.34 1.79
N CYS A 105 9.75 14.54 0.93
CA CYS A 105 10.24 14.28 -0.39
C CYS A 105 9.92 15.50 -1.26
N TYR A 106 10.90 16.37 -1.45
CA TYR A 106 10.75 17.61 -2.21
C TYR A 106 10.70 17.39 -3.74
N SER A 107 10.78 16.14 -4.23
CA SER A 107 10.81 15.86 -5.67
C SER A 107 9.49 16.14 -6.39
N ALA A 108 8.38 16.24 -5.65
CA ALA A 108 7.06 16.57 -6.19
C ALA A 108 6.64 18.03 -5.91
N LEU A 109 7.51 18.81 -5.26
CA LEU A 109 7.24 20.17 -4.82
C LEU A 109 7.93 21.16 -5.76
N THR A 110 7.24 22.25 -6.09
CA THR A 110 7.86 23.35 -6.84
C THR A 110 8.87 24.08 -5.95
N ASN A 111 9.79 24.86 -6.54
CA ASN A 111 10.74 25.65 -5.75
C ASN A 111 10.04 26.60 -4.77
N GLU A 112 8.88 27.13 -5.14
CA GLU A 112 8.05 27.98 -4.29
C GLU A 112 7.50 27.21 -3.08
N ASP A 113 7.02 25.99 -3.27
CA ASP A 113 6.56 25.13 -2.16
C ASP A 113 7.69 24.79 -1.18
N ILE A 114 8.90 24.56 -1.70
CA ILE A 114 10.10 24.27 -0.90
C ILE A 114 10.48 25.49 -0.06
N GLU A 115 10.48 26.68 -0.65
CA GLU A 115 10.77 27.93 0.04
C GLU A 115 9.71 28.28 1.07
N PHE A 116 8.43 28.06 0.78
CA PHE A 116 7.33 28.22 1.71
C PHE A 116 7.48 27.30 2.94
N LEU A 117 7.75 26.01 2.73
CA LEU A 117 7.94 25.05 3.83
C LEU A 117 9.21 25.32 4.65
N LYS A 118 10.27 25.86 4.02
CA LYS A 118 11.50 26.27 4.69
C LYS A 118 11.36 27.63 5.39
N GLY A 119 10.45 28.47 4.93
CA GLY A 119 10.13 29.76 5.50
C GLY A 119 9.56 29.61 6.90
N LYS A 120 10.43 29.60 7.91
CA LYS A 120 10.01 29.70 9.31
C LYS A 120 9.52 31.12 9.58
N VAL A 121 8.27 31.40 9.21
CA VAL A 121 7.59 32.61 9.64
C VAL A 121 7.53 32.57 11.17
N ASN A 122 8.14 33.56 11.83
CA ASN A 122 8.10 33.66 13.27
C ASN A 122 6.74 34.24 13.67
N ILE A 123 5.73 33.37 13.73
CA ILE A 123 4.34 33.71 14.06
C ILE A 123 4.27 34.48 15.39
N THR A 124 5.12 34.12 16.36
CA THR A 124 5.23 34.82 17.64
C THR A 124 5.63 36.29 17.47
N LYS A 125 6.68 36.57 16.68
CA LYS A 125 7.08 37.95 16.38
C LYS A 125 5.99 38.73 15.65
N LEU A 126 5.25 38.08 14.76
CA LEU A 126 4.13 38.71 14.04
C LEU A 126 3.00 39.09 15.00
N ILE A 127 2.61 38.17 15.89
CA ILE A 127 1.58 38.42 16.92
C ILE A 127 2.03 39.54 17.87
N ASP A 128 3.29 39.54 18.31
CA ASP A 128 3.83 40.59 19.17
C ASP A 128 3.79 41.97 18.50
N SER A 129 4.15 42.02 17.21
CA SER A 129 4.15 43.24 16.42
C SER A 129 2.73 43.78 16.22
N GLN A 130 1.79 42.89 15.89
CA GLN A 130 0.37 43.26 15.72
C GLN A 130 -0.24 43.75 17.04
N THR A 131 0.11 43.13 18.17
CA THR A 131 -0.37 43.53 19.49
C THR A 131 0.13 44.93 19.87
N LYS A 132 1.41 45.22 19.59
CA LYS A 132 2.00 46.56 19.81
C LYS A 132 1.35 47.62 18.94
N LEU A 133 1.15 47.33 17.65
CA LEU A 133 0.48 48.24 16.73
C LEU A 133 -0.94 48.56 17.21
N HIS A 134 -1.71 47.55 17.57
CA HIS A 134 -3.09 47.74 18.05
C HIS A 134 -3.15 48.60 19.32
N LYS A 135 -2.20 48.45 20.26
CA LYS A 135 -2.10 49.33 21.44
C LYS A 135 -1.80 50.79 21.04
N SER A 136 -0.81 50.98 20.17
CA SER A 136 -0.43 52.32 19.69
C SER A 136 -1.58 53.02 18.96
N VAL A 137 -2.33 52.31 18.11
CA VAL A 137 -3.51 52.86 17.43
C VAL A 137 -4.58 53.29 18.42
N LYS A 138 -4.84 52.49 19.47
CA LYS A 138 -5.80 52.86 20.53
C LYS A 138 -5.37 54.11 21.29
N GLU A 139 -4.09 54.22 21.63
CA GLU A 139 -3.53 55.38 22.32
C GLU A 139 -3.65 56.64 21.46
N SER A 140 -3.25 56.57 20.19
CA SER A 140 -3.38 57.69 19.23
C SER A 140 -4.82 58.12 19.03
N HIS A 141 -5.76 57.17 18.94
CA HIS A 141 -7.19 57.49 18.83
C HIS A 141 -7.71 58.20 20.09
N ALA A 142 -7.29 57.77 21.28
CA ALA A 142 -7.66 58.43 22.53
C ALA A 142 -7.11 59.87 22.61
N LEU A 143 -5.86 60.09 22.19
CA LEU A 143 -5.27 61.42 22.09
C LEU A 143 -6.01 62.31 21.09
N PHE A 144 -6.33 61.78 19.91
CA PHE A 144 -7.09 62.50 18.90
C PHE A 144 -8.46 62.93 19.43
N LYS A 145 -9.19 62.02 20.08
CA LYS A 145 -10.48 62.34 20.70
C LYS A 145 -10.36 63.48 21.71
N ARG A 146 -9.33 63.42 22.58
CA ARG A 146 -9.09 64.45 23.59
C ARG A 146 -8.69 65.80 22.98
N ALA A 147 -7.90 65.80 21.90
CA ALA A 147 -7.56 67.02 21.17
C ALA A 147 -8.80 67.65 20.53
N ALA A 148 -9.67 66.84 19.92
CA ALA A 148 -10.93 67.32 19.35
C ALA A 148 -11.90 67.87 20.41
N GLU A 149 -11.96 67.25 21.60
CA GLU A 149 -12.72 67.78 22.75
C GLU A 149 -12.20 69.14 23.22
N LEU A 150 -10.88 69.33 23.27
CA LEU A 150 -10.28 70.61 23.63
C LEU A 150 -10.54 71.69 22.57
N ASP A 151 -10.41 71.37 21.29
CA ASP A 151 -10.67 72.30 20.19
C ASP A 151 -12.14 72.78 20.17
N ASN A 152 -13.08 71.87 20.44
CA ASN A 152 -14.49 72.21 20.64
C ASN A 152 -14.75 73.09 21.87
N SER A 153 -13.96 72.94 22.94
CA SER A 153 -14.08 73.82 24.11
C SER A 153 -13.53 75.23 23.84
N TYR A 154 -12.42 75.34 23.12
CA TYR A 154 -11.82 76.62 22.74
C TYR A 154 -12.74 77.43 21.81
N THR A 155 -13.37 76.77 20.84
CA THR A 155 -14.35 77.42 19.95
C THR A 155 -15.61 77.90 20.65
N LEU A 156 -16.02 77.29 21.77
CA LEU A 156 -17.15 77.77 22.59
C LEU A 156 -16.78 79.01 23.43
N TYR A 157 -15.55 79.06 23.97
CA TYR A 157 -15.09 80.21 24.76
C TYR A 157 -14.81 81.46 23.91
N ASP A 158 -14.43 81.30 22.63
CA ASP A 158 -14.25 82.42 21.69
C ASP A 158 -15.59 83.06 21.25
N THR A 159 -16.71 82.33 21.34
CA THR A 159 -18.04 82.88 21.01
C THR A 159 -18.73 83.60 22.16
N ASP A 160 -18.30 83.39 23.40
CA ASP A 160 -18.93 84.00 24.60
C ASP A 160 -18.30 85.35 25.00
N TYR A 161 -17.24 85.80 24.33
CA TYR A 161 -16.54 87.06 24.60
C TYR A 161 -16.55 88.08 23.44
N SER A 162 -17.40 87.88 22.42
CA SER A 162 -17.57 88.81 21.30
C SER A 162 -19.00 89.32 21.18
#